data_AF-A0A4S8QBL8-F1
#
_entry.id   AF-A0A4S8QBL8-F1
#
_cell.length_a   1.000
_cell.length_b   1.000
_cell.length_c   1.000
_cell.angle_alpha   90.00
_cell.angle_beta   90.00
_cell.angle_gamma   90.00
#
_symmetry.space_group_name_H-M   'P 1'
#
loop_
_entity.id
_entity.type
_entity.pdbx_description
1 polymer ?
#
loop_
_entity_poly.entity_id
_entity_poly.type
_entity_poly.pdbx_seq_one_letter_code
_entity_poly.pdbx_strand_id
1 'polypeptide(L)'
;MSNHATPEIPPGFSNMPGGGKFVVVLLWIRFGIGICAAIGLGATNSALSDNPGAQELLPDWFGTFVAFSVIQTIIWVILYAVFAVKLTQRSSSARTGTLVLEIVGLALTGLSYALMQGTYSNLAEHGADFTGTYIGSGIGLVLSLIVIGILVSNEMKQWCDR
;
A
#
# COMPACT_ATOMS: atom_id res chain seq x y z
N MET A 1 0.67 52.30 14.14
CA MET A 1 -0.04 51.50 13.11
C MET A 1 0.14 50.04 13.48
N SER A 2 -0.91 49.41 14.00
CA SER A 2 -0.90 48.00 14.40
C SER A 2 -1.00 47.15 13.13
N ASN A 3 0.06 46.39 12.83
CA ASN A 3 0.03 45.37 11.77
C ASN A 3 -0.94 44.27 12.23
N HIS A 4 -2.19 44.34 11.77
CA HIS A 4 -3.09 43.19 11.80
C HIS A 4 -2.54 42.14 10.84
N ALA A 5 -1.70 41.24 11.37
CA ALA A 5 -1.39 40.00 10.67
C ALA A 5 -2.70 39.26 10.44
N THR A 6 -3.14 39.19 9.19
CA THR A 6 -4.24 38.31 8.80
C THR A 6 -3.87 36.90 9.21
N PRO A 7 -4.75 36.15 9.89
CA PRO A 7 -4.47 34.77 10.27
C PRO A 7 -4.16 33.97 9.01
N GLU A 8 -2.95 33.42 8.91
CA GLU A 8 -2.60 32.48 7.86
C GLU A 8 -3.55 31.29 7.97
N ILE A 9 -4.42 31.13 6.98
CA ILE A 9 -5.29 29.97 6.89
C ILE A 9 -4.37 28.75 6.81
N PRO A 10 -4.49 27.77 7.72
CA PRO A 10 -3.62 26.62 7.72
C PRO A 10 -3.71 25.93 6.35
N PRO A 11 -2.57 25.51 5.79
CA PRO A 11 -2.56 24.86 4.50
C PRO A 11 -3.42 23.60 4.55
N GLY A 12 -4.43 23.58 3.69
CA GLY A 12 -5.36 22.47 3.56
C GLY A 12 -5.29 21.83 2.17
N PHE A 13 -6.04 20.74 2.00
CA PHE A 13 -6.12 19.99 0.74
C PHE A 13 -6.42 20.88 -0.48
N SER A 14 -7.26 21.92 -0.33
CA SER A 14 -7.60 22.87 -1.41
C SER A 14 -6.38 23.58 -2.00
N ASN A 15 -5.38 23.88 -1.19
CA ASN A 15 -4.19 24.65 -1.56
C ASN A 15 -3.04 23.78 -2.08
N MET A 16 -3.17 22.45 -2.00
CA MET A 16 -2.16 21.50 -2.43
C MET A 16 -2.03 21.46 -3.96
N PRO A 17 -0.81 21.28 -4.52
CA PRO A 17 -0.63 21.09 -5.96
C PRO A 17 -1.45 19.89 -6.48
N GLY A 18 -1.85 19.94 -7.74
CA GLY A 18 -2.76 18.95 -8.35
C GLY A 18 -2.26 17.51 -8.21
N GLY A 19 -0.97 17.27 -8.46
CA GLY A 19 -0.36 15.95 -8.24
C GLY A 19 -0.45 15.50 -6.78
N GLY A 20 -0.22 16.41 -5.83
CA GLY A 20 -0.34 16.12 -4.40
C GLY A 20 -1.75 15.69 -3.99
N LYS A 21 -2.78 16.38 -4.50
CA LYS A 21 -4.19 16.01 -4.29
C LYS A 21 -4.47 14.60 -4.80
N PHE A 22 -3.99 14.31 -6.01
CA PHE A 22 -4.14 12.99 -6.61
C PHE A 22 -3.48 11.89 -5.77
N VAL A 23 -2.26 12.13 -5.26
CA VAL A 23 -1.58 11.17 -4.35
C VAL A 23 -2.41 10.93 -3.09
N VAL A 24 -2.95 11.96 -2.46
CA VAL A 24 -3.79 11.80 -1.26
C VAL A 24 -5.02 10.94 -1.56
N VAL A 25 -5.67 11.15 -2.70
CA VAL A 25 -6.80 10.30 -3.14
C VAL A 25 -6.35 8.86 -3.36
N LEU A 26 -5.21 8.64 -4.03
CA LEU A 26 -4.65 7.30 -4.22
C LEU A 26 -4.34 6.59 -2.91
N LEU A 27 -3.83 7.31 -1.91
CA LEU A 27 -3.56 6.74 -0.58
C LEU A 27 -4.85 6.30 0.12
N TRP A 28 -5.95 7.06 -0.03
CA TRP A 28 -7.26 6.65 0.49
C TRP A 28 -7.86 5.45 -0.25
N ILE A 29 -7.71 5.40 -1.57
CA ILE A 29 -8.11 4.22 -2.36
C ILE A 29 -7.33 2.99 -1.89
N ARG A 30 -6.02 3.13 -1.67
CA ARG A 30 -5.14 2.06 -1.18
C ARG A 30 -5.44 1.64 0.24
N PHE A 31 -5.83 2.57 1.10
CA PHE A 31 -6.36 2.26 2.42
C PHE A 31 -7.58 1.33 2.31
N GLY A 32 -8.57 1.68 1.47
CA GLY A 32 -9.75 0.85 1.25
C GLY A 32 -9.42 -0.53 0.67
N ILE A 33 -8.60 -0.57 -0.39
CA ILE A 33 -8.15 -1.83 -1.01
C ILE A 33 -7.38 -2.69 -0.01
N GLY A 34 -6.51 -2.10 0.81
CA GLY A 34 -5.72 -2.83 1.79
C GLY A 34 -6.56 -3.45 2.90
N ILE A 35 -7.66 -2.79 3.33
CA ILE A 35 -8.63 -3.40 4.25
C ILE A 35 -9.27 -4.63 3.61
N CYS A 36 -9.77 -4.49 2.37
CA CYS A 36 -10.36 -5.61 1.63
C CYS A 36 -9.35 -6.76 1.45
N ALA A 37 -8.09 -6.43 1.16
CA ALA A 37 -7.02 -7.42 1.00
C ALA A 37 -6.74 -8.17 2.31
N ALA A 38 -6.64 -7.48 3.45
CA ALA A 38 -6.42 -8.11 4.74
C ALA A 38 -7.56 -9.08 5.11
N ILE A 39 -8.81 -8.68 4.88
CA ILE A 39 -9.98 -9.53 5.10
C ILE A 39 -9.96 -10.73 4.14
N GLY A 40 -9.69 -10.50 2.85
CA GLY A 40 -9.61 -11.54 1.84
C GLY A 40 -8.52 -12.58 2.12
N LEU A 41 -7.34 -12.14 2.58
CA LEU A 41 -6.25 -13.01 3.02
C LEU A 41 -6.66 -13.87 4.21
N GLY A 42 -7.32 -13.29 5.21
CA GLY A 42 -7.83 -14.03 6.37
C GLY A 42 -8.87 -15.09 5.98
N ALA A 43 -9.84 -14.71 5.14
CA ALA A 43 -10.87 -15.63 4.64
C ALA A 43 -10.27 -16.77 3.80
N THR A 44 -9.30 -16.44 2.93
CA THR A 44 -8.60 -17.45 2.12
C THR A 44 -7.84 -18.42 2.99
N ASN A 45 -7.10 -17.93 4.00
CA ASN A 45 -6.37 -18.78 4.92
C ASN A 45 -7.27 -19.73 5.71
N SER A 46 -8.42 -19.24 6.18
CA SER A 46 -9.43 -20.07 6.87
C SER A 46 -10.00 -21.15 5.94
N ALA A 47 -10.37 -20.77 4.71
CA ALA A 47 -10.88 -21.74 3.74
C ALA A 47 -9.84 -22.80 3.36
N LEU A 48 -8.56 -22.42 3.30
CA LEU A 48 -7.45 -23.33 3.05
C LEU A 48 -7.19 -24.24 4.24
N SER A 49 -7.35 -23.75 5.48
CA SER A 49 -7.20 -24.58 6.67
C SER A 49 -8.28 -25.63 6.84
N ASP A 50 -9.47 -25.35 6.32
CA ASP A 50 -10.60 -26.28 6.35
C ASP A 50 -10.54 -27.33 5.22
N ASN A 51 -9.51 -27.29 4.36
CA ASN A 51 -9.31 -28.22 3.25
C ASN A 51 -7.98 -29.00 3.39
N PRO A 52 -8.01 -30.24 3.94
CA PRO A 52 -6.80 -31.03 4.20
C PRO A 52 -5.97 -31.33 2.95
N GLY A 53 -6.62 -31.58 1.81
CA GLY A 53 -5.92 -31.88 0.55
C GLY A 53 -5.18 -30.66 -0.03
N ALA A 54 -5.67 -29.44 0.25
CA ALA A 54 -4.95 -28.23 -0.11
C ALA A 54 -3.78 -27.95 0.84
N GLN A 55 -3.92 -28.27 2.14
CA GLN A 55 -2.85 -28.08 3.12
C GLN A 55 -1.61 -28.91 2.83
N GLU A 56 -1.77 -30.15 2.36
CA GLU A 56 -0.64 -31.05 2.02
C GLU A 56 0.24 -30.50 0.90
N LEU A 57 -0.29 -29.62 0.04
CA LEU A 57 0.43 -29.01 -1.07
C LEU A 57 1.17 -27.72 -0.67
N LEU A 58 0.95 -27.22 0.55
CA LEU A 58 1.54 -25.97 1.02
C LEU A 58 2.84 -26.23 1.77
N PRO A 59 3.82 -25.33 1.63
CA PRO A 59 5.00 -25.36 2.49
C PRO A 59 4.62 -25.18 3.97
N ASP A 60 5.35 -25.83 4.88
CA ASP A 60 5.14 -25.73 6.33
C ASP A 60 5.18 -24.27 6.85
N TRP A 61 5.93 -23.40 6.18
CA TRP A 61 6.07 -21.99 6.53
C TRP A 61 4.93 -21.09 5.99
N PHE A 62 4.02 -21.62 5.16
CA PHE A 62 2.97 -20.84 4.50
C PHE A 62 2.05 -20.13 5.51
N GLY A 63 1.63 -20.82 6.58
CA GLY A 63 0.77 -20.22 7.61
C GLY A 63 1.44 -19.02 8.30
N THR A 64 2.73 -19.14 8.61
CA THR A 64 3.52 -18.02 9.18
C THR A 64 3.65 -16.87 8.19
N PHE A 65 3.89 -17.18 6.90
CA PHE A 65 3.97 -16.18 5.84
C PHE A 65 2.65 -15.41 5.67
N VAL A 66 1.50 -16.10 5.71
CA VAL A 66 0.19 -15.45 5.64
C VAL A 66 -0.05 -14.56 6.85
N ALA A 67 0.23 -15.05 8.07
CA ALA A 67 0.08 -14.24 9.29
C ALA A 67 0.94 -12.97 9.24
N PHE A 68 2.19 -13.09 8.81
CA PHE A 68 3.08 -11.95 8.61
C PHE A 68 2.53 -10.97 7.56
N SER A 69 2.02 -11.49 6.43
CA SER A 69 1.45 -10.68 5.36
C SER A 69 0.21 -9.89 5.81
N VAL A 70 -0.64 -10.49 6.65
CA VAL A 70 -1.81 -9.80 7.25
C VAL A 70 -1.35 -8.66 8.16
N ILE A 71 -0.42 -8.94 9.08
CA ILE A 71 0.12 -7.91 9.99
C ILE A 71 0.76 -6.76 9.19
N GLN A 72 1.59 -7.09 8.21
CA GLN A 72 2.21 -6.12 7.32
C GLN A 72 1.16 -5.25 6.61
N THR A 73 0.11 -5.88 6.06
CA THR A 73 -0.97 -5.17 5.36
C THR A 73 -1.69 -4.19 6.30
N ILE A 74 -1.98 -4.59 7.53
CA ILE A 74 -2.60 -3.73 8.54
C ILE A 74 -1.72 -2.51 8.83
N ILE A 75 -0.41 -2.72 9.03
CA ILE A 75 0.54 -1.63 9.26
C ILE A 75 0.54 -0.66 8.06
N TRP A 76 0.58 -1.20 6.83
CA TRP A 76 0.59 -0.39 5.60
C TRP A 76 -0.69 0.45 5.46
N VAL A 77 -1.85 -0.15 5.72
CA VAL A 77 -3.16 0.53 5.70
C VAL A 77 -3.17 1.70 6.67
N ILE A 78 -2.73 1.48 7.92
CA ILE A 78 -2.66 2.55 8.93
C ILE A 78 -1.72 3.67 8.46
N LEU A 79 -0.55 3.32 7.92
CA LEU A 79 0.41 4.30 7.43
C LEU A 79 -0.12 5.09 6.23
N TYR A 80 -0.84 4.47 5.30
CA TYR A 80 -1.49 5.17 4.20
C TYR A 80 -2.49 6.23 4.68
N ALA A 81 -3.33 5.90 5.67
CA ALA A 81 -4.26 6.86 6.25
C ALA A 81 -3.52 8.02 6.95
N VAL A 82 -2.50 7.70 7.74
CA VAL A 82 -1.68 8.71 8.44
C VAL A 82 -0.98 9.64 7.45
N PHE A 83 -0.36 9.09 6.41
CA PHE A 83 0.34 9.90 5.41
C PHE A 83 -0.60 10.68 4.51
N ALA A 84 -1.78 10.14 4.17
CA ALA A 84 -2.80 10.89 3.45
C ALA A 84 -3.19 12.17 4.20
N VAL A 85 -3.39 12.08 5.52
CA VAL A 85 -3.66 13.26 6.37
C VAL A 85 -2.43 14.17 6.45
N LYS A 86 -1.25 13.64 6.81
CA LYS A 86 -0.06 14.47 7.03
C LYS A 86 0.48 15.15 5.77
N LEU A 87 0.27 14.58 4.59
CA LEU A 87 0.63 15.22 3.32
C LEU A 87 -0.18 16.49 3.06
N THR A 88 -1.45 16.53 3.48
CA THR A 88 -2.27 17.75 3.41
C THR A 88 -1.75 18.86 4.32
N GLN A 89 -1.11 18.47 5.43
CA GLN A 89 -0.51 19.37 6.43
C GLN A 89 0.92 19.81 6.08
N ARG A 90 1.36 19.65 4.82
CA ARG A 90 2.72 20.01 4.35
C ARG A 90 3.88 19.30 5.05
N SER A 91 3.68 18.09 5.58
CA SER A 91 4.77 17.40 6.29
C SER A 91 5.83 16.81 5.34
N SER A 92 7.07 17.30 5.41
CA SER A 92 8.23 16.72 4.70
C SER A 92 8.53 15.28 5.14
N SER A 93 8.38 14.97 6.42
CA SER A 93 8.54 13.60 6.93
C SER A 93 7.45 12.66 6.42
N ALA A 94 6.22 13.14 6.18
CA ALA A 94 5.18 12.34 5.54
C ALA A 94 5.49 12.06 4.07
N ARG A 95 6.08 13.01 3.33
CA ARG A 95 6.55 12.77 1.94
C ARG A 95 7.60 11.67 1.91
N THR A 96 8.66 11.80 2.71
CA THR A 96 9.73 10.80 2.77
C THR A 96 9.21 9.45 3.28
N GLY A 97 8.37 9.46 4.31
CA GLY A 97 7.75 8.25 4.85
C GLY A 97 6.91 7.52 3.81
N THR A 98 6.11 8.24 3.03
CA THR A 98 5.34 7.65 1.92
C THR A 98 6.26 7.07 0.85
N LEU A 99 7.30 7.79 0.43
CA LEU A 99 8.26 7.27 -0.54
C LEU A 99 8.93 5.97 -0.08
N VAL A 100 9.39 5.94 1.18
CA VAL A 100 9.99 4.74 1.78
C VAL A 100 8.97 3.60 1.81
N LEU A 101 7.74 3.88 2.23
CA LEU A 101 6.65 2.91 2.28
C LEU A 101 6.38 2.27 0.91
N GLU A 102 6.34 3.09 -0.14
CA GLU A 102 6.11 2.61 -1.52
C GLU A 102 7.27 1.76 -2.03
N ILE A 103 8.51 2.20 -1.81
CA ILE A 103 9.70 1.47 -2.26
C ILE A 103 9.81 0.12 -1.54
N VAL A 104 9.61 0.12 -0.22
CA VAL A 104 9.60 -1.11 0.59
C VAL A 104 8.44 -2.01 0.15
N GLY A 105 7.25 -1.46 -0.09
CA GLY A 105 6.10 -2.22 -0.58
C GLY A 105 6.35 -2.89 -1.93
N LEU A 106 6.99 -2.19 -2.87
CA LEU A 106 7.39 -2.76 -4.16
C LEU A 106 8.42 -3.88 -4.00
N ALA A 107 9.45 -3.66 -3.19
CA ALA A 107 10.48 -4.66 -2.92
C ALA A 107 9.89 -5.92 -2.26
N LEU A 108 9.01 -5.76 -1.26
CA LEU A 108 8.34 -6.87 -0.59
C LEU A 108 7.37 -7.60 -1.50
N THR A 109 6.69 -6.90 -2.42
CA THR A 109 5.83 -7.52 -3.43
C THR A 109 6.65 -8.40 -4.37
N GLY A 110 7.78 -7.89 -4.87
CA GLY A 110 8.69 -8.66 -5.72
C GLY A 110 9.29 -9.88 -5.00
N LEU A 111 9.72 -9.70 -3.75
CA LEU A 111 10.25 -10.79 -2.93
C LEU A 111 9.19 -11.86 -2.65
N SER A 112 7.98 -11.45 -2.27
CA SER A 112 6.85 -12.36 -2.01
C SER A 112 6.50 -13.18 -3.25
N TYR A 113 6.47 -12.53 -4.42
CA TYR A 113 6.24 -13.21 -5.70
C TYR A 113 7.31 -14.26 -5.98
N ALA A 114 8.59 -13.92 -5.82
CA ALA A 114 9.71 -14.84 -6.05
C ALA A 114 9.67 -16.05 -5.10
N LEU A 115 9.34 -15.84 -3.82
CA LEU A 115 9.23 -16.90 -2.83
C LEU A 115 8.04 -17.83 -3.09
N MET A 116 6.91 -17.28 -3.56
CA MET A 116 5.68 -18.03 -3.77
C MET A 116 5.55 -18.66 -5.15
N GLN A 117 6.45 -18.36 -6.09
CA GLN A 117 6.34 -18.82 -7.48
C GLN A 117 6.22 -20.34 -7.61
N GLY A 118 7.02 -21.11 -6.86
CA GLY A 118 6.94 -22.58 -6.85
C GLY A 118 5.61 -23.09 -6.30
N THR A 119 5.14 -22.49 -5.20
CA THR A 119 3.84 -22.82 -4.59
C THR A 119 2.68 -22.52 -5.54
N TYR A 120 2.72 -21.39 -6.24
CA TYR A 120 1.70 -21.03 -7.23
C TYR A 120 1.70 -21.98 -8.43
N SER A 121 2.86 -22.41 -8.91
CA SER A 121 2.95 -23.41 -9.99
C SER A 121 2.28 -24.72 -9.58
N ASN A 122 2.62 -25.26 -8.40
CA ASN A 122 2.06 -26.51 -7.91
C ASN A 122 0.54 -26.43 -7.71
N LEU A 123 0.05 -25.34 -7.11
CA LEU A 123 -1.39 -25.15 -6.92
C LEU A 123 -2.14 -24.95 -8.25
N ALA A 124 -1.52 -24.27 -9.23
CA ALA A 124 -2.12 -24.05 -10.55
C ALA A 124 -2.28 -25.37 -11.33
N GLU A 125 -1.34 -26.31 -11.20
CA GLU A 125 -1.47 -27.67 -11.75
C GLU A 125 -2.66 -28.43 -11.17
N HIS A 126 -3.10 -28.07 -9.96
CA HIS A 126 -4.28 -28.62 -9.30
C HIS A 126 -5.55 -27.79 -9.52
N GLY A 127 -5.54 -26.86 -10.49
CA GLY A 127 -6.70 -26.08 -10.91
C GLY A 127 -6.95 -24.81 -10.09
N ALA A 128 -6.01 -24.37 -9.24
CA ALA A 128 -6.13 -23.09 -8.56
C ALA A 128 -5.94 -21.91 -9.54
N ASP A 129 -6.83 -20.93 -9.48
CA ASP A 129 -6.75 -19.70 -10.27
C ASP A 129 -6.13 -18.56 -9.45
N PHE A 130 -5.02 -18.02 -9.97
CA PHE A 130 -4.27 -16.89 -9.38
C PHE A 130 -4.42 -15.59 -10.17
N THR A 131 -5.32 -15.53 -11.15
CA THR A 131 -5.53 -14.34 -11.99
C THR A 131 -5.82 -13.09 -11.16
N GLY A 132 -6.66 -13.21 -10.13
CA GLY A 132 -6.96 -12.12 -9.20
C GLY A 132 -5.71 -11.61 -8.45
N THR A 133 -4.82 -12.51 -8.05
CA THR A 133 -3.55 -12.17 -7.39
C THR A 133 -2.64 -11.40 -8.33
N TYR A 134 -2.46 -11.87 -9.58
CA TYR A 134 -1.61 -11.18 -10.56
C TYR A 134 -2.14 -9.79 -10.93
N ILE A 135 -3.45 -9.66 -11.17
CA ILE A 135 -4.09 -8.37 -11.46
C ILE A 135 -3.92 -7.42 -10.26
N GLY A 136 -4.18 -7.90 -9.04
CA GLY A 136 -4.02 -7.12 -7.81
C GLY A 136 -2.60 -6.59 -7.64
N SER A 137 -1.58 -7.45 -7.82
CA SER A 137 -0.17 -7.05 -7.75
C SER A 137 0.22 -6.06 -8.85
N GLY A 138 -0.27 -6.25 -10.08
CA GLY A 138 -0.02 -5.34 -11.19
C GLY A 138 -0.59 -3.94 -10.96
N ILE A 139 -1.85 -3.85 -10.51
CA ILE A 139 -2.48 -2.58 -10.12
C ILE A 139 -1.69 -1.93 -8.98
N GLY A 140 -1.32 -2.71 -7.96
CA GLY A 140 -0.50 -2.25 -6.85
C GLY A 140 0.80 -1.59 -7.31
N LEU A 141 1.54 -2.26 -8.20
CA LEU A 141 2.81 -1.78 -8.75
C LEU A 141 2.62 -0.46 -9.51
N VAL A 142 1.66 -0.40 -10.43
CA VAL A 142 1.40 0.81 -11.23
C VAL A 142 1.07 2.00 -10.34
N LEU A 143 0.17 1.80 -9.36
CA LEU A 143 -0.19 2.85 -8.42
C LEU A 143 1.02 3.33 -7.59
N SER A 144 1.96 2.44 -7.25
CA SER A 144 3.12 2.78 -6.43
C SER A 144 4.09 3.64 -7.23
N LEU A 145 4.33 3.28 -8.50
CA LEU A 145 5.16 4.07 -9.40
C LEU A 145 4.60 5.47 -9.63
N ILE A 146 3.27 5.59 -9.77
CA ILE A 146 2.59 6.88 -9.89
C ILE A 146 2.79 7.73 -8.63
N VAL A 147 2.57 7.16 -7.44
CA VAL A 147 2.76 7.88 -6.17
C VAL A 147 4.20 8.33 -6.01
N ILE A 148 5.18 7.45 -6.27
CA ILE A 148 6.60 7.77 -6.20
C ILE A 148 6.94 8.90 -7.18
N GLY A 149 6.53 8.77 -8.45
CA GLY A 149 6.83 9.76 -9.49
C GLY A 149 6.32 11.16 -9.13
N ILE A 150 5.11 11.24 -8.58
CA ILE A 150 4.55 12.53 -8.15
C ILE A 150 5.26 13.07 -6.91
N LEU A 151 5.54 12.23 -5.91
CA LEU A 151 6.17 12.67 -4.66
C LEU A 151 7.64 13.09 -4.82
N VAL A 152 8.35 12.56 -5.82
CA VAL A 152 9.73 12.98 -6.16
C VAL A 152 9.75 14.32 -6.91
N SER A 153 8.63 14.77 -7.47
CA SER A 153 8.57 16.02 -8.22
C SER A 153 8.97 17.25 -7.39
N ASN A 154 9.57 18.24 -8.07
CA ASN A 154 10.00 19.49 -7.44
C ASN A 154 8.83 20.26 -6.82
N GLU A 155 7.63 20.20 -7.41
CA GLU A 155 6.43 20.84 -6.87
C GLU A 155 6.03 20.26 -5.52
N MET A 156 5.98 18.93 -5.42
CA MET A 156 5.72 18.25 -4.14
C MET A 156 6.85 18.47 -3.15
N LYS A 157 8.08 18.60 -3.64
CA LYS A 157 9.21 18.91 -2.78
C LYS A 157 9.03 20.28 -2.10
N GLN A 158 8.78 21.31 -2.90
CA GLN A 158 8.55 22.66 -2.43
C GLN A 158 7.30 22.80 -1.57
N TRP A 159 6.23 22.05 -1.84
CA TRP A 159 5.02 22.09 -1.01
C TRP A 159 5.26 21.59 0.41
N CYS A 160 5.98 20.48 0.57
CA CYS A 160 6.21 19.87 1.88
C CYS A 160 7.41 20.46 2.64
N ASP A 161 8.28 21.23 1.99
CA ASP A 161 9.45 21.88 2.63
C ASP A 161 9.15 23.33 3.07
N ARG A 162 7.89 23.79 2.93
CA ARG A 162 7.38 25.11 3.37
C ARG A 162 6.61 25.01 4.67
#